data_AF-A0A7Y4S9G6-F1
#
_entry.id   AF-A0A7Y4S9G6-F1
#
_cell.length_a   1.000
_cell.length_b   1.000
_cell.length_c   1.000
_cell.angle_alpha   90.00
_cell.angle_beta   90.00
_cell.angle_gamma   90.00
#
_symmetry.space_group_name_H-M   'P 1'
#
loop_
_entity.id
_entity.type
_entity.pdbx_description
1 polymer ?
#
loop_
_entity_poly.entity_id
_entity_poly.type
_entity_poly.pdbx_seq_one_letter_code
_entity_poly.pdbx_strand_id
1 'polypeptide(L)' 'MKTSNWSIIKVRVIIESTDRQQSWTTIGVSTDIIEASWLALKDAVEVNLMKI' A
#
# COMPACT_ATOMS: atom_id res chain seq x y z
N MET A 1 -36.93 -5.66 -8.47
CA MET A 1 -36.09 -4.98 -7.46
C MET A 1 -34.75 -4.68 -8.14
N LYS A 2 -34.39 -3.41 -8.39
CA LYS A 2 -33.14 -3.07 -9.07
C LYS A 2 -31.97 -3.37 -8.13
N THR A 3 -31.05 -4.24 -8.54
CA THR A 3 -29.75 -4.41 -7.87
C THR A 3 -28.92 -3.17 -8.15
N SER A 4 -28.63 -2.36 -7.13
CA SER A 4 -27.74 -1.21 -7.25
C SER A 4 -26.30 -1.69 -7.39
N ASN A 5 -25.75 -1.51 -8.58
CA ASN A 5 -24.33 -1.70 -8.89
C ASN A 5 -23.54 -0.52 -8.32
N TRP A 6 -23.04 -0.66 -7.09
CA TRP A 6 -22.08 0.29 -6.53
C TRP A 6 -20.70 0.05 -7.11
N SER A 7 -20.15 1.04 -7.81
CA SER A 7 -18.76 1.01 -8.26
C SER A 7 -17.85 1.23 -7.05
N ILE A 8 -17.15 0.18 -6.62
CA ILE A 8 -16.17 0.25 -5.55
C ILE A 8 -14.95 1.00 -6.07
N ILE A 9 -14.69 2.18 -5.52
CA ILE A 9 -13.48 2.96 -5.82
C ILE A 9 -12.36 2.46 -4.92
N LYS A 10 -11.23 2.10 -5.52
CA LYS A 10 -10.03 1.68 -4.80
C LYS A 10 -8.98 2.79 -4.83
N VAL A 11 -8.38 3.04 -3.68
CA VAL A 11 -7.20 3.86 -3.49
C VAL A 11 -5.97 2.97 -3.54
N ARG A 12 -4.94 3.41 -4.27
CA ARG A 12 -3.63 2.75 -4.32
C ARG A 12 -2.58 3.73 -3.80
N VAL A 13 -1.85 3.33 -2.77
CA VAL A 13 -0.72 4.09 -2.21
C VAL A 13 0.55 3.35 -2.58
N ILE A 14 1.52 4.09 -3.13
CA ILE A 14 2.83 3.57 -3.54
C ILE A 14 3.87 4.28 -2.66
N ILE A 15 4.70 3.51 -1.97
CA ILE A 15 5.82 4.03 -1.18
C ILE A 15 7.10 3.52 -1.82
N GLU A 16 7.95 4.45 -2.23
CA GLU A 16 9.32 4.16 -2.64
C GLU A 16 10.26 4.42 -1.46
N SER A 17 11.12 3.45 -1.17
CA SER A 17 12.07 3.48 -0.06
C SER A 17 13.46 3.14 -0.56
N THR A 18 14.50 3.67 0.10
CA THR A 18 15.90 3.42 -0.24
C THR A 18 16.77 3.41 1.00
N ASP A 19 17.80 2.56 1.01
CA ASP A 19 18.81 2.46 2.07
C ASP A 19 20.19 2.99 1.62
N ARG A 20 20.21 3.86 0.59
CA ARG A 20 21.39 4.34 -0.16
C ARG A 20 22.09 3.31 -1.03
N GLN A 21 21.87 2.00 -0.83
CA GLN A 21 22.45 0.96 -1.68
C GLN A 21 21.42 0.38 -2.65
N GLN A 22 20.18 0.22 -2.19
CA GLN A 22 19.09 -0.37 -2.94
C GLN A 22 17.80 0.42 -2.72
N SER A 23 16.95 0.47 -3.74
CA SER A 23 15.60 1.00 -3.66
C SER A 23 14.58 -0.12 -3.79
N TRP A 24 13.45 0.03 -3.12
CA TRP A 24 12.31 -0.88 -3.24
C TRP A 24 11.01 -0.10 -3.18
N THR A 25 9.94 -0.77 -3.61
CA THR A 25 8.61 -0.18 -3.65
C THR A 25 7.63 -1.11 -2.97
N THR A 26 6.75 -0.55 -2.14
CA THR A 26 5.60 -1.24 -1.56
C THR A 26 4.31 -0.59 -2.00
N ILE A 27 3.25 -1.39 -2.07
CA ILE A 27 1.94 -0.94 -2.58
C ILE A 27 0.86 -1.39 -1.60
N GLY A 28 0.11 -0.42 -1.08
CA GLY A 28 -1.10 -0.66 -0.31
C GLY A 28 -2.34 -0.33 -1.15
N VAL A 29 -3.38 -1.17 -1.05
CA VAL A 29 -4.63 -0.99 -1.79
C VAL A 29 -5.81 -1.20 -0.83
N SER A 30 -6.66 -0.18 -0.70
CA SER A 30 -7.91 -0.26 0.06
C SER A 30 -8.96 0.70 -0.52
N THR A 31 -10.21 0.60 -0.09
CA THR A 31 -11.23 1.64 -0.30
C THR A 31 -11.00 2.87 0.59
N ASP A 32 -10.18 2.75 1.63
CA ASP A 32 -9.82 3.80 2.57
C ASP A 32 -8.35 4.23 2.40
N ILE A 33 -8.09 5.53 2.37
CA ILE A 33 -6.73 6.09 2.18
C ILE A 33 -5.81 5.80 3.37
N ILE A 34 -6.33 5.80 4.60
CA ILE A 34 -5.57 5.54 5.82
C ILE A 34 -5.15 4.07 5.84
N GLU A 35 -6.07 3.16 5.53
CA GLU A 35 -5.76 1.73 5.46
C GLU A 35 -4.77 1.41 4.34
N ALA A 36 -4.97 1.97 3.13
CA ALA A 36 -4.03 1.79 2.03
C ALA A 36 -2.63 2.32 2.39
N SER A 37 -2.55 3.44 3.11
CA SER A 37 -1.28 4.00 3.59
C SER A 37 -0.62 3.13 4.64
N TRP A 38 -1.39 2.59 5.59
CA TRP A 38 -0.87 1.72 6.65
C TRP A 38 -0.31 0.41 6.07
N LEU A 39 -1.02 -0.21 5.12
CA LEU A 39 -0.54 -1.41 4.43
C LEU A 39 0.79 -1.16 3.71
N ALA A 40 0.87 -0.09 2.91
CA ALA A 40 2.09 0.25 2.18
C ALA A 40 3.28 0.51 3.13
N LEU A 41 3.03 1.22 4.23
CA LEU A 41 4.08 1.60 5.20
C LEU A 41 4.55 0.39 6.01
N LYS A 42 3.63 -0.44 6.50
CA LYS A 42 3.95 -1.66 7.24
C LYS A 42 4.87 -2.56 6.40
N ASP A 43 4.49 -2.82 5.15
CA ASP A 43 5.28 -3.64 4.23
C ASP A 43 6.67 -3.01 3.98
N ALA A 44 6.75 -1.68 3.86
CA ALA A 44 8.03 -0.99 3.63
C ALA A 44 9.01 -1.19 4.80
N VAL A 45 8.50 -1.17 6.04
CA VAL A 45 9.29 -1.41 7.25
C VAL A 45 9.67 -2.88 7.37
N GLU A 46 8.74 -3.80 7.11
CA GLU A 46 9.01 -5.25 7.15
C GLU A 46 10.11 -5.65 6.15
N VAL A 47 10.07 -5.12 4.92
CA VAL A 47 11.14 -5.35 3.92
C VAL A 47 12.50 -4.88 4.44
N ASN A 48 12.56 -3.74 5.13
CA ASN A 48 13.82 -3.25 5.69
C ASN A 48 14.31 -4.13 6.86
N LEU A 49 13.40 -4.57 7.74
CA LEU A 49 13.74 -5.44 8.86
C LEU A 49 14.19 -6.84 8.42
N MET A 50 13.63 -7.39 7.34
CA MET A 50 14.06 -8.68 6.79
C MET A 50 15.43 -8.65 6.11
N LYS A 51 15.98 -7.45 5.82
CA LYS A 51 17.33 -7.28 5.27
C LYS A 51 18.44 -7.30 6.34
N ILE A 52 18.08 -7.21 7.63
CA ILE A 52 19.04 -7.23 8.75
C ILE A 52 19.63 -8.63 8.93
#